data_AF-A0A9X4QR85-F1
#
_entry.id   AF-A0A9X4QR85-F1
#
_cell.length_a   1.000
_cell.length_b   1.000
_cell.length_c   1.000
_cell.angle_alpha   90.00
_cell.angle_beta   90.00
_cell.angle_gamma   90.00
#
_symmetry.space_group_name_H-M   'P 1'
#
loop_
_entity.id
_entity.type
_entity.pdbx_description
1 polymer ?
#
loop_
_entity_poly.entity_id
_entity_poly.type
_entity_poly.pdbx_seq_one_letter_code
_entity_poly.pdbx_strand_id
1 'polypeptide(L)'
;MDFVKPRDVLKAMIEGGAAKAEMSASQMLIRGFLGGAILAFATTLAFTAVAQTKIGMAGAVIFPVGFVMIVLLGLELVTGSFALIPPKRAAKENDRGQDAQKIMAGSSRDI
;
A
#
# COMPACT_ATOMS: atom_id res chain seq x y z
N MET A 1 -12.70 7.97 -17.50
CA MET A 1 -12.27 6.56 -17.61
C MET A 1 -10.93 6.47 -16.88
N ASP A 2 -11.00 6.26 -15.57
CA ASP A 2 -9.85 6.33 -14.65
C ASP A 2 -9.00 5.05 -14.68
N PHE A 3 -8.77 4.53 -15.88
CA PHE A 3 -7.90 3.38 -16.08
C PHE A 3 -6.45 3.86 -16.11
N VAL A 4 -5.77 3.78 -14.98
CA VAL A 4 -4.35 4.04 -14.89
C VAL A 4 -3.61 2.79 -15.37
N LYS A 5 -2.70 2.95 -16.33
CA LYS A 5 -1.90 1.81 -16.82
C LYS A 5 -1.08 1.24 -15.66
N PRO A 6 -0.90 -0.08 -15.55
CA PRO A 6 -0.13 -0.68 -14.45
C PRO A 6 1.28 -0.10 -14.26
N ARG A 7 1.91 0.34 -15.36
CA ARG A 7 3.21 1.04 -15.34
C ARG A 7 3.17 2.38 -14.60
N ASP A 8 2.08 3.12 -14.75
CA ASP A 8 1.92 4.43 -14.12
C ASP A 8 1.57 4.27 -12.64
N VAL A 9 0.80 3.23 -12.28
CA VAL A 9 0.58 2.83 -10.88
C VAL A 9 1.90 2.45 -10.20
N LEU A 10 2.73 1.66 -10.87
CA LEU A 10 4.04 1.25 -10.33
C LEU A 10 4.95 2.46 -10.09
N LYS A 11 5.00 3.42 -11.02
CA LYS A 11 5.76 4.67 -10.83
C LYS A 11 5.27 5.44 -9.61
N ALA A 12 3.96 5.63 -9.48
CA ALA A 12 3.37 6.32 -8.34
C ALA A 12 3.66 5.59 -7.01
N MET A 13 3.67 4.26 -7.00
CA MET A 13 4.05 3.46 -5.82
C MET A 13 5.52 3.65 -5.44
N ILE A 14 6.43 3.69 -6.42
CA ILE A 14 7.86 3.91 -6.19
C ILE A 14 8.11 5.31 -5.63
N GLU A 15 7.50 6.34 -6.22
CA GLU A 15 7.60 7.72 -5.75
C GLU A 15 7.05 7.88 -4.32
N GLY A 16 5.88 7.26 -4.04
CA GLY A 16 5.31 7.23 -2.70
C GLY A 16 6.18 6.48 -1.69
N GLY A 17 6.82 5.39 -2.11
CA GLY A 17 7.77 4.63 -1.28
C GLY A 17 9.03 5.42 -0.96
N ALA A 18 9.58 6.15 -1.92
CA ALA A 18 10.75 7.03 -1.71
C ALA A 18 10.44 8.13 -0.70
N ALA A 19 9.29 8.81 -0.83
CA ALA A 19 8.86 9.85 0.11
C ALA A 19 8.72 9.31 1.54
N LYS A 20 8.22 8.07 1.70
CA LYS A 20 8.13 7.41 3.02
C LYS A 20 9.50 7.02 3.58
N ALA A 21 10.43 6.62 2.74
CA ALA A 21 11.78 6.25 3.15
C ALA A 21 12.62 7.45 3.65
N GLU A 22 12.31 8.66 3.19
CA GLU A 22 12.98 9.90 3.62
C GLU A 22 12.38 10.53 4.90
N MET A 23 11.27 10.00 5.42
CA MET A 23 10.66 10.51 6.65
C MET A 23 11.55 10.28 7.88
N SER A 24 11.53 11.24 8.81
CA SER A 24 12.24 11.09 10.07
C SER A 24 11.60 10.01 10.96
N ALA A 25 12.44 9.30 11.72
CA ALA A 25 11.98 8.21 12.59
C ALA A 25 10.93 8.67 13.61
N SER A 26 11.01 9.91 14.11
CA SER A 26 10.03 10.48 15.04
C SER A 26 8.66 10.67 14.38
N GLN A 27 8.62 11.19 13.15
CA GLN A 27 7.38 11.33 12.40
C GLN A 27 6.77 9.97 12.07
N MET A 28 7.61 8.99 11.71
CA MET A 28 7.16 7.63 11.42
C MET A 28 6.58 6.95 12.67
N LEU A 29 7.22 7.11 13.83
CA LEU A 29 6.71 6.55 15.09
C LEU A 29 5.38 7.17 15.52
N ILE A 30 5.24 8.50 15.43
CA ILE A 30 4.00 9.19 15.82
C ILE A 30 2.85 8.76 14.89
N ARG A 31 3.07 8.80 13.58
CA ARG A 31 2.04 8.40 12.59
C ARG A 31 1.72 6.91 12.69
N GLY A 32 2.72 6.06 12.95
CA GLY A 32 2.57 4.64 13.18
C GLY A 32 1.75 4.33 14.42
N PHE A 33 2.04 5.02 15.53
CA PHE A 33 1.30 4.88 16.78
C PHE A 33 -0.15 5.32 16.64
N LEU A 34 -0.41 6.48 16.04
CA LEU A 34 -1.75 6.99 15.79
C LEU A 34 -2.53 6.09 14.82
N GLY A 35 -1.89 5.61 13.75
CA GLY A 35 -2.49 4.65 12.81
C GLY A 35 -2.87 3.34 13.49
N GLY A 36 -1.97 2.81 14.34
CA GLY A 36 -2.23 1.62 15.15
C GLY A 36 -3.37 1.81 16.15
N ALA A 37 -3.46 2.97 16.81
CA ALA A 37 -4.55 3.27 17.74
C ALA A 37 -5.92 3.30 17.04
N ILE A 38 -6.02 3.94 15.88
CA ILE A 38 -7.26 3.96 15.08
C ILE A 38 -7.62 2.54 14.61
N LEU A 39 -6.63 1.75 14.17
CA LEU A 39 -6.85 0.37 13.76
C LEU A 39 -7.37 -0.50 14.91
N ALA A 40 -6.84 -0.31 16.12
CA ALA A 40 -7.30 -0.99 17.31
C ALA A 40 -8.77 -0.67 17.61
N PHE A 41 -9.14 0.62 17.61
CA PHE A 41 -10.53 1.04 17.81
C PHE A 41 -11.48 0.49 16.73
N ALA A 42 -11.08 0.55 15.46
CA ALA A 42 -11.86 0.00 14.36
C ALA A 42 -12.09 -1.51 14.51
N THR A 43 -11.05 -2.24 14.91
CA THR A 43 -11.11 -3.69 15.14
C THR A 43 -12.01 -4.03 16.32
N THR A 44 -11.86 -3.34 17.46
CA THR A 44 -12.72 -3.52 18.63
C THR A 44 -14.19 -3.22 18.29
N LEU A 45 -14.45 -2.16 17.53
CA LEU A 45 -15.79 -1.82 17.07
C LEU A 45 -16.37 -2.89 16.14
N ALA A 46 -15.58 -3.41 15.20
CA ALA A 46 -15.99 -4.49 14.31
C ALA A 46 -16.36 -5.76 15.09
N PHE A 47 -15.54 -6.17 16.07
CA PHE A 47 -15.85 -7.31 16.94
C PHE A 47 -17.11 -7.08 17.78
N THR A 48 -17.26 -5.86 18.32
CA THR A 48 -18.44 -5.48 19.10
C THR A 48 -19.71 -5.55 18.25
N ALA A 49 -19.65 -5.05 17.02
CA ALA A 49 -20.77 -5.10 16.09
C ALA A 49 -21.16 -6.54 15.75
N VAL A 50 -20.18 -7.43 15.51
CA VAL A 50 -20.46 -8.86 15.30
C VAL A 50 -21.07 -9.50 16.55
N ALA A 51 -20.55 -9.19 17.73
CA ALA A 51 -21.05 -9.73 18.99
C ALA A 51 -22.51 -9.31 19.29
N GLN A 52 -22.85 -8.05 19.02
CA GLN A 52 -24.19 -7.51 19.29
C GLN A 52 -25.22 -7.90 18.23
N THR A 53 -24.85 -7.82 16.95
CA THR A 53 -25.76 -8.10 15.83
C THR A 53 -25.91 -9.59 15.54
N LYS A 54 -24.92 -10.41 15.95
CA LYS A 54 -24.75 -11.81 15.54
C LYS A 54 -24.60 -11.99 14.02
N ILE A 55 -24.30 -10.91 13.30
CA ILE A 55 -24.12 -10.89 11.85
C ILE A 55 -22.66 -10.59 11.54
N GLY A 56 -21.95 -11.57 10.96
CA GLY A 56 -20.54 -11.42 10.58
C GLY A 56 -20.29 -10.28 9.57
N MET A 57 -21.26 -9.98 8.70
CA MET A 57 -21.17 -8.88 7.73
C MET A 57 -21.03 -7.51 8.39
N ALA A 58 -21.58 -7.30 9.58
CA ALA A 58 -21.49 -6.01 10.27
C ALA A 58 -20.02 -5.64 10.54
N GLY A 59 -19.22 -6.59 11.05
CA GLY A 59 -17.78 -6.39 11.24
C GLY A 59 -17.02 -6.26 9.92
N ALA A 60 -17.42 -7.02 8.89
CA ALA A 60 -16.77 -7.00 7.57
C ALA A 60 -16.88 -5.63 6.87
N VAL A 61 -17.93 -4.86 7.14
CA VAL A 61 -18.09 -3.50 6.61
C VAL A 61 -17.39 -2.46 7.49
N ILE A 62 -17.44 -2.62 8.81
CA ILE A 62 -16.86 -1.64 9.76
C ILE A 62 -15.33 -1.62 9.71
N PHE A 63 -14.69 -2.79 9.62
CA PHE A 63 -13.23 -2.88 9.58
C PHE A 63 -12.58 -2.07 8.43
N PRO A 64 -12.99 -2.23 7.15
CA PRO A 64 -12.39 -1.47 6.05
C PRO A 64 -12.66 0.03 6.16
N VAL A 65 -13.76 0.48 6.78
CA VAL A 65 -14.00 1.90 7.06
C VAL A 65 -12.91 2.46 7.96
N GLY A 66 -12.56 1.75 9.04
CA GLY A 66 -11.45 2.15 9.90
C GLY A 66 -10.11 2.19 9.18
N PHE A 67 -9.86 1.22 8.29
CA PHE A 67 -8.66 1.20 7.47
C PHE A 67 -8.59 2.39 6.48
N VAL A 68 -9.70 2.74 5.83
CA VAL A 68 -9.79 3.91 4.95
C VAL A 68 -9.52 5.22 5.72
N MET A 69 -10.00 5.35 6.96
CA MET A 69 -9.72 6.52 7.79
C MET A 69 -8.22 6.73 8.02
N ILE A 70 -7.45 5.65 8.24
CA ILE A 70 -5.99 5.70 8.41
C ILE A 70 -5.33 6.24 7.13
N VAL A 71 -5.78 5.76 5.96
CA VAL A 71 -5.26 6.20 4.66
C VAL A 71 -5.58 7.67 4.40
N LEU A 72 -6.82 8.10 4.66
CA LEU A 72 -7.24 9.49 4.46
C LEU A 72 -6.50 10.48 5.38
N LEU A 73 -6.19 10.06 6.61
CA LEU A 73 -5.42 10.86 7.56
C LEU A 73 -3.90 10.85 7.27
N GLY A 74 -3.44 10.11 6.25
CA GLY A 74 -2.03 10.01 5.92
C GLY A 74 -1.19 9.37 7.03
N LEU A 75 -1.81 8.48 7.82
CA LEU A 75 -1.13 7.76 8.88
C LEU A 75 -0.36 6.57 8.31
N GLU A 76 0.67 6.14 9.05
CA GLU A 76 1.58 5.11 8.60
C GLU A 76 1.24 3.76 9.21
N LEU A 77 1.32 2.70 8.41
CA LEU A 77 1.23 1.32 8.87
C LEU A 77 2.35 0.52 8.23
N VAL A 78 2.96 -0.39 9.01
CA VAL A 78 4.09 -1.20 8.54
C VAL A 78 3.74 -2.01 7.28
N THR A 79 2.49 -2.47 7.18
CA THR A 79 1.97 -3.20 6.03
C THR A 79 1.92 -2.35 4.77
N GLY A 80 1.56 -1.07 4.88
CA GLY A 80 1.56 -0.12 3.78
C GLY A 80 2.98 0.23 3.33
N SER A 81 3.91 0.38 4.28
CA SER A 81 5.32 0.64 3.97
C SER A 81 5.98 -0.51 3.23
N PHE A 82 5.71 -1.76 3.63
CA PHE A 82 6.19 -2.94 2.91
C PHE A 82 5.57 -3.12 1.52
N ALA A 83 4.35 -2.63 1.31
CA ALA A 83 3.72 -2.63 -0.01
C ALA A 83 4.36 -1.61 -0.97
N LEU A 84 4.82 -0.46 -0.45
CA LEU A 84 5.39 0.63 -1.26
C LEU A 84 6.91 0.56 -1.41
N ILE A 85 7.62 -0.03 -0.45
CA ILE A 85 9.07 -0.19 -0.47
C ILE A 85 9.38 -1.66 -0.77
N PRO A 86 9.42 -2.06 -2.06
CA PRO A 86 9.70 -3.44 -2.41
C PRO A 86 11.12 -3.81 -1.97
N PRO A 87 11.34 -5.06 -1.52
CA PRO A 87 12.67 -5.56 -1.24
C PRO A 87 13.53 -5.44 -2.51
N LYS A 88 14.81 -5.07 -2.36
CA LYS A 88 15.77 -4.82 -3.47
C LYS A 88 15.81 -5.92 -4.55
N ARG A 89 15.42 -7.15 -4.19
CA ARG A 89 15.33 -8.30 -5.11
C ARG A 89 14.16 -8.18 -6.11
N ALA A 90 13.01 -7.68 -5.66
CA ALA A 90 11.83 -7.46 -6.52
C ALA A 90 12.05 -6.27 -7.48
N ALA A 91 12.80 -5.25 -7.05
CA ALA A 91 13.17 -4.12 -7.91
C ALA A 91 14.08 -4.55 -9.09
N LYS A 92 15.06 -5.45 -8.86
CA LYS A 92 15.96 -5.96 -9.90
C LYS A 92 15.26 -6.77 -10.99
N GLU A 93 14.12 -7.38 -10.69
CA GLU A 93 13.37 -8.18 -11.67
C GLU A 93 12.59 -7.29 -12.66
N ASN A 94 12.09 -6.14 -12.20
CA ASN A 94 11.44 -5.15 -13.04
C ASN A 94 12.42 -4.52 -14.04
N ASP A 95 13.65 -4.19 -13.63
CA ASP A 95 14.67 -3.63 -14.54
C ASP A 95 15.10 -4.66 -15.59
N ARG A 96 15.29 -5.93 -15.22
CA ARG A 96 15.59 -7.00 -16.19
C ARG A 96 14.44 -7.26 -17.16
N GLY A 97 13.19 -7.20 -16.69
CA GLY A 97 12.01 -7.34 -17.54
C GLY A 97 11.86 -6.19 -18.55
N GLN A 98 12.18 -4.96 -18.13
CA GLN A 98 12.18 -3.79 -19.01
C GLN A 98 13.34 -3.80 -20.01
N ASP A 99 14.53 -4.23 -19.59
CA ASP A 99 15.69 -4.37 -20.48
C ASP A 99 15.51 -5.50 -21.49
N ALA A 100 14.98 -6.65 -21.08
CA ALA A 100 14.67 -7.75 -21.98
C ALA A 100 13.62 -7.35 -23.02
N GLN A 101 12.59 -6.59 -22.63
CA GLN A 101 11.57 -6.11 -23.56
C GLN A 101 12.10 -5.05 -24.54
N LYS A 102 13.04 -4.20 -24.11
CA LYS A 102 13.75 -3.28 -25.02
C LYS A 102 14.67 -4.01 -26.00
N ILE A 103 15.39 -5.05 -25.54
CA ILE A 103 16.26 -5.87 -26.41
C ILE A 103 15.43 -6.62 -27.45
N MET A 104 14.30 -7.24 -27.07
CA MET A 104 13.42 -7.93 -28.02
C MET A 104 12.70 -6.98 -29.00
N ALA A 105 12.31 -5.77 -28.55
CA ALA A 105 11.70 -4.76 -29.43
C ALA A 105 12.72 -4.01 -30.31
N GLY A 106 14.00 -4.04 -29.96
CA GLY A 106 15.12 -3.56 -30.77
C GLY A 106 15.51 -4.57 -31.85
N SER A 107 15.62 -5.86 -31.48
CA SER A 107 16.01 -6.93 -32.41
C SER A 107 15.03 -7.15 -33.57
N SER A 108 13.75 -6.75 -33.43
CA SER A 108 12.74 -6.88 -34.49
C SER A 108 12.75 -5.72 -35.51
N ARG A 109 13.64 -4.72 -35.35
CA ARG A 109 13.83 -3.63 -36.32
C ARG A 109 15.06 -3.81 -37.22
N ASP A 110 15.88 -4.83 -36.95
CA ASP A 110 17.12 -5.12 -37.69
C ASP A 110 17.01 -6.35 -38.61
N ILE A 111 15.79 -6.83 -38.89
CA ILE A 111 15.46 -7.85 -39.91
C ILE A 111 14.31 -7.33 -40.77
#